data_AF-A0A365TA91-F1
#
_entry.id   AF-A0A365TA91-F1
#
_cell.length_a   1.000
_cell.length_b   1.000
_cell.length_c   1.000
_cell.angle_alpha   90.00
_cell.angle_beta   90.00
_cell.angle_gamma   90.00
#
_symmetry.space_group_name_H-M   'P 1'
#
loop_
_entity.id
_entity.type
_entity.pdbx_description
1 polymer ?
#
loop_
_entity_poly.entity_id
_entity_poly.type
_entity_poly.pdbx_seq_one_letter_code
_entity_poly.pdbx_strand_id
1 'polypeptide(L)'
;MAELARRTRSTPLGILVGLWVLGGLYELWTSRINWQNIPVVAFVGSVTAVGLGCLVWAVGVTTGDYSHRPVIYRRLMRFFGGVGLVFLGVMAISAFA
;
A
#
# COMPACT_ATOMS: atom_id res chain seq x y z
N MET A 1 29.60 -8.78 -5.66
CA MET A 1 29.69 -7.57 -4.79
C MET A 1 28.62 -6.51 -5.06
N ALA A 2 28.11 -6.35 -6.28
CA ALA A 2 27.08 -5.33 -6.59
C ALA A 2 25.70 -5.56 -5.91
N GLU A 3 25.29 -6.81 -5.67
CA GLU A 3 24.01 -7.11 -5.00
C GLU A 3 24.01 -6.79 -3.50
N LEU A 4 25.14 -7.00 -2.81
CA LEU A 4 25.28 -6.64 -1.40
C LEU A 4 25.13 -5.14 -1.18
N ALA A 5 25.76 -4.32 -2.04
CA ALA A 5 25.66 -2.86 -1.99
C ALA A 5 24.26 -2.33 -2.33
N ARG A 6 23.53 -3.02 -3.24
CA ARG A 6 22.14 -2.67 -3.56
C ARG A 6 21.21 -2.97 -2.38
N ARG A 7 21.45 -4.08 -1.68
CA ARG A 7 20.69 -4.50 -0.48
C ARG A 7 20.84 -3.49 0.66
N THR A 8 22.05 -3.08 1.01
CA THR A 8 22.30 -2.09 2.08
C THR A 8 21.69 -0.72 1.79
N ARG A 9 21.58 -0.31 0.53
CA ARG A 9 20.98 0.99 0.15
C ARG A 9 19.45 0.95 0.08
N SER A 10 18.85 -0.20 -0.23
CA SER A 10 17.39 -0.33 -0.40
C SER A 10 16.65 -0.64 0.90
N THR A 11 17.29 -1.33 1.85
CA THR A 11 16.69 -1.64 3.18
C THR A 11 16.23 -0.40 3.96
N PRO A 12 17.02 0.70 4.11
CA PRO A 12 16.53 1.87 4.85
C PRO A 12 15.33 2.55 4.19
N LEU A 13 15.26 2.55 2.85
CA LEU A 13 14.12 3.08 2.12
C LEU A 13 12.85 2.25 2.34
N GLY A 14 12.96 0.92 2.34
CA GLY A 14 11.83 0.04 2.63
C GLY A 14 11.28 0.25 4.05
N ILE A 15 12.15 0.40 5.05
CA ILE A 15 11.74 0.68 6.44
C ILE A 15 11.03 2.03 6.54
N LEU A 16 11.58 3.09 5.94
CA LEU A 16 10.98 4.42 5.95
C LEU A 16 9.59 4.44 5.30
N VAL A 17 9.44 3.81 4.13
CA VAL A 17 8.14 3.69 3.45
C VAL A 17 7.17 2.88 4.29
N GLY A 18 7.60 1.77 4.88
CA GLY A 18 6.76 0.94 5.75
C GLY A 18 6.26 1.69 6.98
N LEU A 19 7.14 2.42 7.67
CA LEU A 19 6.76 3.24 8.82
C LEU A 19 5.81 4.38 8.44
N TRP A 20 6.10 5.08 7.35
CA TRP A 20 5.27 6.19 6.88
C TRP A 20 3.86 5.71 6.51
N VAL A 21 3.76 4.58 5.81
CA VAL A 21 2.47 3.98 5.45
C VAL A 21 1.70 3.51 6.67
N LEU A 22 2.36 2.85 7.63
CA LEU A 22 1.71 2.40 8.87
C LEU A 22 1.19 3.59 9.69
N GLY A 23 1.99 4.65 9.83
CA GLY A 23 1.59 5.88 10.50
C GLY A 23 0.39 6.55 9.81
N GLY A 24 0.45 6.71 8.50
CA GLY A 24 -0.64 7.30 7.72
C GLY A 24 -1.94 6.47 7.78
N LEU A 25 -1.85 5.14 7.74
CA LEU A 25 -3.01 4.28 7.92
C LEU A 25 -3.57 4.37 9.34
N TYR A 26 -2.71 4.39 10.35
CA TYR A 26 -3.15 4.54 11.74
C TYR A 26 -3.87 5.88 11.95
N GLU A 27 -3.31 6.99 11.49
CA GLU A 27 -3.95 8.31 11.57
C GLU A 27 -5.28 8.33 10.81
N LEU A 28 -5.33 7.76 9.61
CA LEU A 28 -6.56 7.67 8.82
C LEU A 28 -7.64 6.90 9.59
N TRP A 29 -7.32 5.71 10.10
CA TRP A 29 -8.29 4.84 10.79
C TRP A 29 -8.71 5.36 12.17
N THR A 30 -7.86 6.12 12.85
CA THR A 30 -8.17 6.74 14.15
C THR A 30 -8.81 8.12 14.02
N SER A 31 -8.78 8.71 12.82
CA SER A 31 -9.54 9.91 12.51
C SER A 31 -11.04 9.64 12.69
N ARG A 32 -11.80 10.67 13.09
CA ARG A 32 -13.26 10.57 13.20
C ARG A 32 -13.90 10.50 11.81
N ILE A 33 -13.81 9.33 11.19
CA ILE A 33 -14.37 9.02 9.87
C ILE A 33 -15.90 8.91 9.98
N ASN A 34 -16.62 9.60 9.09
CA ASN A 34 -18.05 9.40 8.93
C ASN A 34 -18.31 8.18 8.04
N TRP A 35 -18.51 7.02 8.65
CA TRP A 35 -18.76 5.75 7.97
C TRP A 35 -20.12 5.66 7.24
N GLN A 36 -21.02 6.63 7.46
CA GLN A 36 -22.28 6.70 6.71
C GLN A 36 -22.10 7.31 5.31
N ASN A 37 -20.96 7.98 5.07
CA ASN A 37 -20.66 8.59 3.79
C ASN A 37 -19.92 7.60 2.89
N ILE A 38 -20.62 7.06 1.89
CA ILE A 38 -20.10 6.06 0.94
C ILE A 38 -18.78 6.51 0.26
N PRO A 39 -18.68 7.74 -0.30
CA PRO A 39 -17.41 8.26 -0.82
C PRO A 39 -16.25 8.20 0.18
N VAL A 40 -16.50 8.46 1.47
CA VAL A 40 -15.48 8.41 2.52
C VAL A 40 -15.03 6.98 2.78
N VAL A 41 -15.97 6.03 2.84
CA VAL A 41 -15.64 4.60 2.97
C VAL A 41 -14.80 4.12 1.78
N ALA A 42 -15.17 4.55 0.56
CA ALA A 42 -14.44 4.23 -0.65
C ALA A 42 -13.03 4.83 -0.66
N PHE A 43 -12.89 6.09 -0.22
CA PHE A 43 -11.58 6.73 -0.06
C PHE A 43 -10.69 5.94 0.92
N VAL A 44 -11.19 5.66 2.12
CA VAL A 44 -10.44 4.92 3.16
C VAL A 44 -10.04 3.52 2.67
N GLY A 45 -10.95 2.83 1.96
CA GLY A 45 -10.68 1.54 1.33
C GLY A 45 -9.57 1.62 0.28
N SER A 46 -9.58 2.65 -0.58
CA SER A 46 -8.56 2.84 -1.61
C SER A 46 -7.17 3.11 -1.01
N VAL A 47 -7.09 4.00 -0.01
CA VAL A 47 -5.84 4.33 0.68
C VAL A 47 -5.29 3.12 1.44
N THR A 48 -6.17 2.35 2.09
CA THR A 48 -5.78 1.11 2.78
C THR A 48 -5.22 0.08 1.81
N ALA A 49 -5.88 -0.12 0.67
CA ALA A 49 -5.41 -1.06 -0.35
C ALA A 49 -4.05 -0.66 -0.91
N VAL A 50 -3.87 0.61 -1.29
CA VAL A 50 -2.58 1.13 -1.78
C VAL A 50 -1.49 1.01 -0.71
N GLY A 51 -1.80 1.38 0.54
CA GLY A 51 -0.88 1.25 1.67
C GLY A 51 -0.40 -0.18 1.88
N LEU A 52 -1.29 -1.17 1.84
CA LEU A 52 -0.92 -2.58 1.93
C LEU A 52 -0.02 -3.02 0.77
N GLY A 53 -0.25 -2.52 -0.45
CA GLY A 53 0.63 -2.74 -1.60
C GLY A 53 2.04 -2.18 -1.37
N CYS A 54 2.14 -0.97 -0.82
CA CYS A 54 3.41 -0.34 -0.44
C CYS A 54 4.13 -1.10 0.69
N LEU A 55 3.40 -1.66 1.65
CA LEU A 55 3.97 -2.49 2.72
C LEU A 55 4.54 -3.80 2.19
N VAL A 56 3.84 -4.45 1.26
CA VAL A 56 4.34 -5.65 0.58
C VAL A 56 5.65 -5.33 -0.17
N TRP A 57 5.72 -4.18 -0.83
CA TRP A 57 6.96 -3.72 -1.48
C TRP A 57 8.06 -3.47 -0.46
N ALA A 58 7.76 -2.72 0.60
CA ALA A 58 8.68 -2.40 1.67
C ALA A 58 9.29 -3.66 2.28
N VAL A 59 8.47 -4.64 2.68
CA VAL A 59 8.92 -5.93 3.23
C VAL A 59 9.79 -6.71 2.24
N GLY A 60 9.42 -6.73 0.96
CA GLY A 60 10.22 -7.40 -0.06
C GLY A 60 11.60 -6.77 -0.24
N VAL A 61 11.67 -5.44 -0.19
CA VAL A 61 12.90 -4.67 -0.32
C VAL A 61 13.78 -4.75 0.93
N THR A 62 13.19 -4.72 2.13
CA THR A 62 13.94 -4.83 3.39
C THR A 62 14.52 -6.22 3.60
N THR A 63 13.74 -7.25 3.30
CA THR A 63 14.15 -8.66 3.45
C THR A 63 15.06 -9.10 2.31
N GLY A 64 15.10 -8.36 1.20
CA GLY A 64 15.83 -8.74 -0.02
C GLY A 64 15.24 -9.96 -0.75
N ASP A 65 14.05 -10.40 -0.32
CA ASP A 65 13.33 -11.55 -0.87
C ASP A 65 12.56 -11.18 -2.16
N TYR A 66 12.44 -9.86 -2.45
CA TYR A 66 11.85 -9.36 -3.70
C TYR A 66 12.51 -9.93 -4.96
N SER A 67 13.84 -10.12 -4.94
CA SER A 67 14.59 -10.71 -6.06
C SER A 67 14.45 -12.23 -6.15
N HIS A 68 14.16 -12.91 -5.04
CA HIS A 68 14.05 -14.37 -4.99
C HIS A 68 12.63 -14.87 -5.33
N ARG A 69 11.58 -14.09 -5.00
CA ARG A 69 10.18 -14.47 -5.23
C ARG A 69 9.36 -13.39 -5.96
N PRO A 70 9.81 -12.88 -7.12
CA PRO A 70 9.19 -11.72 -7.77
C PRO A 70 7.73 -11.94 -8.18
N VAL A 71 7.34 -13.20 -8.43
CA VAL A 71 5.98 -13.56 -8.82
C VAL A 71 4.97 -13.31 -7.70
N ILE A 72 5.33 -13.61 -6.45
CA ILE A 72 4.45 -13.45 -5.29
C ILE A 72 4.23 -11.97 -4.98
N TYR A 73 5.33 -11.20 -4.89
CA TYR A 73 5.27 -9.76 -4.65
C TYR A 73 4.49 -9.03 -5.75
N ARG A 74 4.69 -9.41 -7.03
CA ARG A 74 3.94 -8.83 -8.15
C ARG A 74 2.46 -9.17 -8.11
N ARG A 75 2.08 -10.41 -7.71
CA ARG A 75 0.66 -10.78 -7.54
C ARG A 75 0.02 -9.99 -6.42
N LEU A 76 0.66 -9.88 -5.26
CA LEU A 76 0.16 -9.12 -4.12
C LEU A 76 -0.01 -7.63 -4.48
N MET A 77 0.98 -7.01 -5.12
CA MET A 77 0.86 -5.61 -5.57
C MET A 77 -0.27 -5.41 -6.57
N ARG A 78 -0.45 -6.34 -7.52
CA ARG A 78 -1.58 -6.28 -8.47
C ARG A 78 -2.92 -6.45 -7.78
N PHE A 79 -3.00 -7.35 -6.80
CA PHE A 79 -4.21 -7.56 -6.03
C PHE A 79 -4.60 -6.30 -5.26
N PHE A 80 -3.67 -5.76 -4.46
CA PHE A 80 -3.89 -4.54 -3.69
C PHE A 80 -4.13 -3.31 -4.57
N GLY A 81 -3.40 -3.16 -5.67
CA GLY A 81 -3.64 -2.11 -6.65
C GLY A 81 -5.00 -2.24 -7.33
N GLY A 82 -5.42 -3.46 -7.68
CA GLY A 82 -6.74 -3.74 -8.25
C GLY A 82 -7.87 -3.42 -7.28
N VAL A 83 -7.74 -3.81 -6.01
CA VAL A 83 -8.69 -3.46 -4.96
C VAL A 83 -8.78 -1.94 -4.79
N GLY A 84 -7.64 -1.24 -4.80
CA GLY A 84 -7.60 0.23 -4.76
C GLY A 84 -8.36 0.88 -5.91
N LEU A 85 -8.20 0.36 -7.14
CA LEU A 85 -8.94 0.84 -8.32
C LEU A 85 -10.45 0.62 -8.22
N VAL A 86 -10.89 -0.52 -7.64
CA VAL A 86 -12.32 -0.77 -7.41
C VAL A 86 -12.90 0.29 -6.47
N PHE A 87 -12.21 0.58 -5.37
CA PHE A 87 -12.64 1.61 -4.43
C PHE A 87 -12.65 3.02 -5.05
N LEU A 88 -11.65 3.36 -5.87
CA LEU A 88 -11.67 4.61 -6.64
C LEU A 88 -12.82 4.67 -7.64
N GLY A 89 -13.17 3.54 -8.26
CA GLY A 89 -14.34 3.43 -9.13
C GLY A 89 -15.65 3.70 -8.37
N VAL A 90 -15.80 3.12 -7.18
CA VAL A 90 -16.95 3.38 -6.30
C VAL A 90 -17.02 4.86 -5.92
N MET A 91 -15.88 5.46 -5.55
CA MET A 91 -15.79 6.89 -5.22
C MET A 91 -16.21 7.76 -6.42
N ALA A 92 -15.71 7.45 -7.61
CA ALA A 92 -16.06 8.15 -8.84
C ALA A 92 -17.57 8.05 -9.13
N ILE A 93 -18.15 6.86 -9.08
CA ILE A 93 -19.60 6.65 -9.29
C ILE A 93 -20.41 7.45 -8.27
N SER A 94 -20.01 7.42 -6.99
CA SER A 94 -20.70 8.15 -5.93
C SER A 94 -20.60 9.67 -6.04
N ALA A 95 -19.65 10.21 -6.82
CA ALA A 95 -19.53 11.64 -7.07
C ALA A 95 -20.47 12.14 -8.18
N PHE A 96 -21.02 11.22 -8.99
CA PHE A 96 -21.95 11.54 -10.09
C PHE A 96 -23.41 11.13 -9.80
N ALA A 97 -23.65 10.49 -8.66
CA ALA A 97 -24.98 10.09 -8.18
C ALA A 97 -25.53 11.11 -7.18
#